data_AF-A0A965NQM7-F1
#
_entry.id   AF-A0A965NQM7-F1
#
_cell.length_a   1.000
_cell.length_b   1.000
_cell.length_c   1.000
_cell.angle_alpha   90.00
_cell.angle_beta   90.00
_cell.angle_gamma   90.00
#
_symmetry.space_group_name_H-M   'P 1'
#
loop_
_entity.id
_entity.type
_entity.pdbx_description
1 polymer ?
#
loop_
_entity_poly.entity_id
_entity_poly.type
_entity_poly.pdbx_seq_one_letter_code
_entity_poly.pdbx_strand_id
1 'polypeptide(L)'
;MVLFLIGLKDYLQTHHSILRNYPLIGHLRFLLEYIRPEIRQYFIESDEDKIPFSRNQRVMVYARSKVQNDKRGFGSIKGMYQQDSEWLGHSNNPQHANP
;
A
#
# COMPACT_ATOMS: atom_id res chain seq x y z
N MET A 1 -21.93 -6.67 34.90
CA MET A 1 -21.03 -7.47 35.76
C MET A 1 -19.72 -7.82 35.04
N VAL A 2 -19.73 -8.53 33.91
CA VAL A 2 -18.50 -8.95 33.19
C VAL A 2 -17.60 -7.77 32.77
N LEU A 3 -18.17 -6.69 32.23
CA LEU A 3 -17.42 -5.49 31.84
C LEU A 3 -16.70 -4.80 33.01
N PHE A 4 -17.29 -4.87 34.20
CA PHE A 4 -16.71 -4.27 35.41
C PHE A 4 -15.49 -5.06 35.90
N LEU A 5 -15.56 -6.39 35.82
CA LEU A 5 -14.44 -7.29 36.15
C LEU A 5 -13.27 -7.13 35.18
N ILE A 6 -13.56 -6.96 33.88
CA ILE A 6 -12.53 -6.70 32.85
C ILE A 6 -11.86 -5.35 33.10
N GLY A 7 -12.63 -4.30 33.37
CA GLY A 7 -12.09 -2.98 33.70
C GLY A 7 -11.22 -2.98 34.98
N LEU A 8 -11.60 -3.76 36.00
CA LEU A 8 -10.80 -3.89 37.22
C LEU A 8 -9.47 -4.62 36.96
N LYS A 9 -9.49 -5.66 36.12
CA LYS A 9 -8.30 -6.41 35.71
C LYS A 9 -7.35 -5.55 34.87
N ASP A 10 -7.89 -4.79 33.91
CA ASP A 10 -7.11 -3.87 33.07
C ASP A 10 -6.52 -2.70 33.88
N TYR A 11 -7.22 -2.24 34.92
CA TYR A 11 -6.69 -1.21 35.82
C TYR A 11 -5.53 -1.72 36.70
N LEU A 12 -5.58 -2.98 37.13
CA LEU A 12 -4.51 -3.61 37.92
C LEU A 12 -3.29 -3.98 37.07
N GLN A 13 -3.45 -4.14 35.74
CA GLN A 13 -2.36 -4.47 34.83
C GLN A 13 -1.42 -3.27 34.60
N THR A 14 -0.19 -3.37 35.11
CA THR A 14 0.83 -2.30 35.04
C THR A 14 1.63 -2.25 33.73
N HIS A 15 1.44 -3.23 32.85
CA HIS A 15 2.25 -3.39 31.63
C HIS A 15 1.85 -2.43 30.48
N HIS A 16 0.60 -1.96 30.44
CA HIS A 16 0.09 -1.11 29.37
C HIS A 16 -0.66 0.11 29.90
N SER A 17 0.05 1.23 29.99
CA SER A 17 -0.48 2.51 30.52
C SER A 17 -1.75 3.01 29.82
N ILE A 18 -1.96 2.64 28.56
CA ILE A 18 -3.14 3.02 27.76
C ILE A 18 -4.39 2.24 28.20
N LEU A 19 -4.25 0.93 28.46
CA LEU A 19 -5.33 0.07 28.96
C LEU A 19 -5.74 0.45 30.38
N ARG A 20 -4.77 0.90 31.19
CA ARG A 20 -5.02 1.33 32.58
C ARG A 20 -5.88 2.59 32.68
N ASN A 21 -5.61 3.60 31.84
CA ASN A 21 -6.34 4.87 31.87
C ASN A 21 -7.68 4.81 31.11
N TYR A 22 -7.79 3.92 30.12
CA TYR A 22 -8.97 3.80 29.28
C TYR A 22 -9.24 2.33 28.93
N PRO A 23 -9.77 1.51 29.86
CA PRO A 23 -9.90 0.07 29.66
C PRO A 23 -10.77 -0.28 28.44
N LEU A 24 -11.91 0.41 28.28
CA LEU A 24 -12.82 0.16 27.15
C LEU A 24 -12.33 0.76 25.82
N ILE A 25 -11.88 2.01 25.83
CA ILE A 25 -11.44 2.71 24.61
C ILE A 25 -10.09 2.16 24.12
N GLY A 26 -9.23 1.70 25.04
CA GLY A 26 -7.97 1.04 24.73
C GLY A 26 -8.20 -0.29 24.01
N HIS A 27 -9.10 -1.15 24.50
CA HIS A 27 -9.48 -2.38 23.79
C HIS A 27 -10.05 -2.10 22.40
N LEU A 28 -10.93 -1.10 22.28
CA LEU A 28 -11.45 -0.66 20.98
C LEU A 28 -10.33 -0.19 20.05
N ARG A 29 -9.35 0.57 20.56
CA ARG A 29 -8.19 1.01 19.79
C ARG A 29 -7.35 -0.16 19.29
N PHE A 30 -7.05 -1.14 20.13
CA PHE A 30 -6.28 -2.32 19.71
C PHE A 30 -7.04 -3.16 18.67
N LEU A 31 -8.35 -3.29 18.84
CA LEU A 31 -9.21 -3.98 17.88
C LEU A 31 -9.23 -3.24 16.53
N LEU A 32 -9.33 -1.91 16.54
CA LEU A 32 -9.24 -1.09 15.33
C LEU A 32 -7.84 -1.13 14.70
N GLU A 33 -6.78 -1.18 15.50
CA GLU A 33 -5.39 -1.28 15.03
C GLU A 33 -5.11 -2.64 14.35
N TYR A 34 -5.77 -3.70 14.81
CA TYR A 34 -5.74 -5.03 14.17
C TYR A 34 -6.50 -5.05 12.84
N ILE A 35 -7.66 -4.39 12.76
CA ILE A 35 -8.49 -4.34 11.53
C ILE A 35 -7.92 -3.34 10.49
N ARG A 36 -7.17 -2.32 10.95
CA ARG A 36 -6.56 -1.28 10.12
C ARG A 36 -5.71 -1.82 8.94
N PRO A 37 -4.78 -2.78 9.09
CA PRO A 37 -4.00 -3.32 7.98
C PRO A 37 -4.88 -4.00 6.92
N GLU A 38 -5.90 -4.76 7.34
CA GLU A 38 -6.83 -5.42 6.42
C GLU A 38 -7.65 -4.39 5.63
N ILE A 39 -8.22 -3.38 6.31
CA ILE A 39 -8.95 -2.30 5.63
C ILE A 39 -8.04 -1.56 4.65
N ARG A 40 -6.79 -1.25 5.02
CA ARG A 40 -5.87 -0.57 4.11
C ARG A 40 -5.55 -1.44 2.89
N GLN A 41 -5.39 -2.73 3.08
CA GLN A 41 -5.05 -3.68 2.01
C GLN A 41 -6.20 -3.91 1.01
N TYR A 42 -7.47 -3.79 1.43
CA TYR A 42 -8.63 -4.07 0.58
C TYR A 42 -9.39 -2.83 0.09
N PHE A 43 -9.44 -1.75 0.88
CA PHE A 43 -10.18 -0.52 0.52
C PHE A 43 -9.28 0.62 0.02
N ILE A 44 -7.98 0.60 0.33
CA ILE A 44 -7.06 1.72 0.03
C ILE A 44 -5.95 1.31 -0.94
N GLU A 45 -5.60 0.02 -1.04
CA GLU A 45 -4.67 -0.48 -2.06
C GLU A 45 -5.39 -0.62 -3.42
N SER A 46 -5.85 0.51 -3.97
CA SER A 46 -5.97 0.63 -5.42
C SER A 46 -4.53 0.70 -5.94
N ASP A 47 -4.05 -0.36 -6.58
CA ASP A 47 -2.72 -0.42 -7.23
C ASP A 47 -2.54 0.69 -8.31
N GLU A 48 -3.59 1.48 -8.60
CA GLU A 48 -3.64 2.57 -9.59
C GLU A 48 -3.72 3.99 -9.01
N ASP A 49 -3.91 4.18 -7.70
CA ASP A 49 -4.06 5.54 -7.14
C ASP A 49 -2.69 6.21 -6.95
N LYS A 50 -2.37 7.07 -7.92
CA LYS A 50 -1.10 7.83 -8.03
C LYS A 50 -1.01 8.95 -7.00
N ILE A 51 -0.03 8.88 -6.09
CA ILE A 51 0.86 10.02 -5.75
C ILE A 51 2.19 9.52 -5.16
N PRO A 52 3.39 10.05 -5.52
CA PRO A 52 3.91 10.37 -6.85
C PRO A 52 4.48 9.14 -7.61
N PHE A 53 4.57 7.97 -6.97
CA PHE A 53 5.04 6.72 -7.58
C PHE A 53 4.14 5.54 -7.24
N SER A 54 3.77 4.74 -8.23
CA SER A 54 2.97 3.52 -8.03
C SER A 54 3.76 2.43 -7.30
N ARG A 55 3.07 1.52 -6.62
CA ARG A 55 3.71 0.37 -5.94
C ARG A 55 4.58 -0.44 -6.89
N ASN A 56 4.15 -0.62 -8.14
CA ASN A 56 4.92 -1.27 -9.19
C ASN A 56 6.25 -0.57 -9.49
N GLN A 57 6.26 0.77 -9.55
CA GLN A 57 7.50 1.53 -9.75
C GLN A 57 8.45 1.37 -8.55
N ARG A 58 7.92 1.39 -7.32
CA ARG A 58 8.75 1.20 -6.11
C ARG A 58 9.38 -0.18 -6.06
N VAL A 59 8.61 -1.24 -6.36
CA VAL A 59 9.11 -2.62 -6.39
C VAL A 59 10.22 -2.78 -7.44
N MET A 60 10.08 -2.16 -8.61
CA MET A 60 11.11 -2.17 -9.64
C MET A 60 12.41 -1.50 -9.17
N VAL A 61 12.32 -0.33 -8.52
CA VAL A 61 13.49 0.37 -7.97
C VAL A 61 14.19 -0.48 -6.91
N TYR A 62 13.44 -1.16 -6.03
CA TYR A 62 14.01 -2.05 -5.01
C TYR A 62 14.65 -3.32 -5.61
N ALA A 63 14.06 -3.90 -6.65
CA ALA A 63 14.64 -5.05 -7.33
C ALA A 63 15.99 -4.67 -7.99
N ARG A 64 16.03 -3.50 -8.64
CA ARG A 64 17.27 -2.94 -9.22
C ARG A 64 18.33 -2.65 -8.18
N SER A 65 17.97 -2.02 -7.05
CA SER A 65 18.94 -1.67 -6.01
C SER A 65 19.55 -2.89 -5.32
N LYS A 66 18.84 -4.03 -5.31
CA LYS A 66 19.33 -5.29 -4.76
C LYS A 66 20.00 -6.21 -5.79
N VAL A 67 20.21 -5.76 -7.03
CA VAL A 67 20.77 -6.56 -8.14
C VAL A 67 19.96 -7.86 -8.36
N GLN A 68 18.65 -7.79 -8.12
CA GLN A 68 17.74 -8.92 -8.35
C GLN A 68 17.11 -8.82 -9.74
N ASN A 69 16.65 -9.96 -10.27
CA ASN A 69 16.04 -10.01 -11.60
C ASN A 69 14.80 -9.11 -11.66
N ASP A 70 14.92 -7.98 -12.36
CA ASP A 70 13.87 -6.97 -12.55
C ASP A 70 12.96 -7.29 -13.76
N LYS A 71 13.35 -8.27 -14.60
CA LYS A 71 12.73 -8.51 -15.91
C LYS A 71 11.32 -9.07 -15.73
N ARG A 72 10.32 -8.23 -16.02
CA ARG A 72 8.91 -8.65 -16.15
C ARG A 72 8.60 -8.97 -17.61
N GLY A 73 7.69 -9.92 -17.84
CA GLY A 73 7.26 -10.30 -19.18
C GLY A 73 6.64 -9.11 -19.94
N PHE A 74 6.77 -9.12 -21.27
CA PHE A 74 6.31 -8.08 -22.21
C PHE A 74 4.77 -7.93 -22.33
N GLY A 75 4.01 -8.26 -21.28
CA GLY A 75 2.57 -8.03 -21.23
C GLY A 75 2.24 -6.61 -20.80
N SER A 76 1.34 -5.93 -21.51
CA SER A 76 0.77 -4.67 -21.02
C SER A 76 -0.26 -4.96 -19.94
N ILE A 77 0.02 -4.50 -18.73
CA ILE A 77 -0.92 -4.47 -17.61
C ILE A 77 -1.93 -3.30 -17.75
N LYS A 78 -1.53 -2.27 -18.51
CA LYS A 78 -2.34 -1.06 -18.76
C LYS A 78 -3.32 -1.33 -19.90
N GLY A 79 -4.57 -0.89 -19.74
CA GLY A 79 -5.58 -1.01 -20.79
C GLY A 79 -5.19 -0.20 -22.03
N MET A 80 -4.98 -0.88 -23.16
CA MET A 80 -4.57 -0.26 -24.42
C MET A 80 -5.66 0.63 -25.06
N TYR A 81 -6.91 0.51 -24.60
CA TYR A 81 -8.07 1.28 -25.09
C TYR A 81 -8.58 2.30 -24.07
N GLN A 82 -7.79 2.61 -23.03
CA GLN A 82 -8.16 3.65 -22.07
C GLN A 82 -7.86 5.05 -22.63
N GLN A 83 -8.61 6.05 -22.20
CA GLN A 83 -8.48 7.43 -22.70
C GLN A 83 -7.09 8.04 -22.48
N ASP A 84 -6.35 7.55 -21.47
CA ASP A 84 -4.97 7.95 -21.15
C ASP A 84 -3.89 7.00 -21.75
N SER A 85 -4.24 6.20 -22.76
CA SER A 85 -3.28 5.36 -23.48
C SER A 85 -2.60 6.16 -24.58
N GLU A 86 -1.29 6.36 -24.45
CA GLU A 86 -0.47 6.97 -25.49
C GLU A 86 0.09 5.90 -26.42
N TRP A 87 0.08 6.18 -27.72
CA TRP A 87 0.62 5.32 -28.76
C TRP A 87 1.74 6.04 -29.50
N LEU A 88 2.91 5.39 -29.59
CA LEU A 88 4.02 5.88 -30.38
C LEU A 88 4.01 5.18 -31.74
N GLY A 89 3.76 5.93 -32.80
CA GLY A 89 3.94 5.48 -34.18
C GLY A 89 5.35 5.75 -34.67
N HIS A 90 5.86 4.90 -35.57
CA HIS A 90 7.11 5.20 -36.26
C HIS A 90 6.92 6.37 -37.23
N SER A 91 7.91 7.26 -37.31
CA SER A 91 7.95 8.29 -38.35
C SER A 91 8.22 7.64 -39.70
N ASN A 92 7.35 7.87 -40.67
CA ASN A 92 7.53 7.41 -42.05
C ASN A 92 8.49 8.30 -42.86
N ASN A 93 9.08 9.34 -42.25
CA ASN A 93 10.00 10.23 -42.93
C ASN A 93 11.45 9.93 -42.51
N PRO A 94 12.23 9.19 -43.33
CA PRO A 94 13.63 8.92 -43.04
C PRO A 94 14.42 10.23 -43.13
N GLN A 95 15.06 10.63 -42.03
CA GLN A 95 16.00 11.75 -42.04
C GLN A 95 17.43 11.23 -41.98
N HIS A 96 18.29 11.79 -42.82
CA HIS A 96 19.72 11.50 -42.79
C HIS A 96 20.35 12.22 -41.60
N ALA A 97 21.06 11.49 -40.73
CA ALA A 97 21.78 12.11 -39.63
C ALA A 97 22.92 12.94 -40.20
N ASN A 98 22.88 14.26 -40.01
CA ASN A 98 24.04 15.10 -40.28
C ASN A 98 25.11 14.83 -39.21
N PRO A 99 26.37 14.59 -39.60
CA PRO A 99 27.47 14.32 -38.69
C PRO A 99 27.82 15.51 -37.80
#